data_AF-A0A382J3X0-F1
#
_entry.id   AF-A0A382J3X0-F1
#
_cell.length_a   1.000
_cell.length_b   1.000
_cell.length_c   1.000
_cell.angle_alpha   90.00
_cell.angle_beta   90.00
_cell.angle_gamma   90.00
#
_symmetry.space_group_name_H-M   'P 1'
#
loop_
_entity.id
_entity.type
_entity.pdbx_description
1 polymer ?
#
loop_
_entity_poly.entity_id
_entity_poly.type
_entity_poly.pdbx_seq_one_letter_code
_entity_poly.pdbx_strand_id
1 'polypeptide(L)'
;MNQLVNEFEEITRWPKKRSDKEYIIKYLSEKFESGVEYSEKEVNQIIKRHHSFNDFALLRRELISKKYLFRTDDCSKYWKN
;
A
#
# COMPACT_ATOMS: atom_id res chain seq x y z
N MET A 1 -10.62 4.30 -20.08
CA MET A 1 -9.85 3.52 -19.10
C MET A 1 -9.77 4.35 -17.83
N ASN A 2 -10.26 3.84 -16.69
CA ASN A 2 -10.18 4.60 -15.44
C ASN A 2 -8.73 4.56 -14.97
N GLN A 3 -8.00 5.66 -15.14
CA GLN A 3 -6.66 5.80 -14.59
C GLN A 3 -6.79 5.86 -13.06
N LEU A 4 -6.41 4.77 -12.39
CA LEU A 4 -6.49 4.67 -10.93
C LEU A 4 -5.29 5.34 -10.25
N VAL A 5 -4.18 5.44 -10.98
CA VAL A 5 -2.96 6.13 -10.60
C VAL A 5 -2.80 7.35 -11.51
N ASN A 6 -2.58 8.54 -10.95
CA ASN A 6 -2.39 9.77 -11.72
C ASN A 6 -0.96 9.89 -12.27
N GLU A 7 -0.68 10.99 -12.96
CA GLU A 7 0.66 11.33 -13.48
C GLU A 7 1.72 11.54 -12.38
N PHE A 8 1.30 11.78 -11.14
CA PHE A 8 2.15 11.96 -9.96
C PHE A 8 2.39 10.67 -9.18
N GLU A 9 2.07 9.50 -9.75
CA GLU A 9 2.25 8.21 -9.08
C GLU A 9 1.38 8.03 -7.80
N GLU A 10 0.23 8.70 -7.75
CA GLU A 10 -0.71 8.64 -6.63
C GLU A 10 -1.99 7.91 -7.01
N ILE A 11 -2.43 7.05 -6.10
CA ILE A 11 -3.73 6.39 -6.18
C ILE A 11 -4.82 7.42 -5.89
N THR A 12 -5.68 7.66 -6.88
CA THR A 12 -6.70 8.73 -6.82
C THR A 12 -7.93 8.35 -6.00
N ARG A 13 -8.26 7.05 -5.94
CA ARG A 13 -9.40 6.53 -5.18
C ARG A 13 -9.27 5.04 -4.91
N TRP A 14 -10.01 4.56 -3.92
CA TRP A 14 -10.21 3.14 -3.73
C TRP A 14 -11.27 2.57 -4.70
N PRO A 15 -10.92 1.62 -5.58
CA PRO A 15 -11.84 1.11 -6.59
C PRO A 15 -12.81 0.09 -6.00
N LYS A 16 -13.99 -0.03 -6.63
CA LYS A 16 -14.99 -1.05 -6.26
C LYS A 16 -14.69 -2.43 -6.85
N LYS A 17 -14.11 -2.48 -8.06
CA LYS A 17 -13.79 -3.72 -8.77
C LYS A 17 -12.62 -4.45 -8.12
N ARG A 18 -12.71 -5.77 -8.00
CA ARG A 18 -11.67 -6.59 -7.39
C ARG A 18 -10.34 -6.53 -8.17
N SER A 19 -10.39 -6.62 -9.50
CA SER A 19 -9.19 -6.54 -10.34
C SER A 19 -8.46 -5.21 -10.19
N ASP A 20 -9.20 -4.11 -10.12
CA ASP A 20 -8.66 -2.77 -9.89
C ASP A 20 -7.99 -2.64 -8.50
N LYS A 21 -8.60 -3.25 -7.46
CA LYS A 21 -7.98 -3.31 -6.11
C LYS A 21 -6.67 -4.08 -6.15
N GLU A 22 -6.64 -5.24 -6.81
CA GLU A 22 -5.44 -6.06 -6.93
C GLU A 22 -4.33 -5.32 -7.68
N TYR A 23 -4.68 -4.60 -8.75
CA TYR A 23 -3.75 -3.73 -9.48
C TYR A 23 -3.12 -2.66 -8.57
N ILE A 24 -3.95 -1.92 -7.82
CA ILE A 24 -3.47 -0.85 -6.92
C ILE A 24 -2.59 -1.40 -5.79
N ILE A 25 -3.00 -2.50 -5.17
CA ILE A 25 -2.25 -3.08 -4.05
C ILE A 25 -0.91 -3.64 -4.55
N LYS A 26 -0.89 -4.26 -5.73
CA LYS A 26 0.35 -4.68 -6.38
C LYS A 26 1.26 -3.48 -6.66
N TYR A 27 0.72 -2.41 -7.28
CA TYR A 27 1.47 -1.18 -7.54
C TYR A 27 2.05 -0.58 -6.25
N LEU A 28 1.26 -0.52 -5.18
CA LEU A 28 1.72 0.01 -3.89
C LEU A 28 2.78 -0.89 -3.24
N SER A 29 2.70 -2.21 -3.41
CA SER A 29 3.70 -3.16 -2.90
C SER A 29 5.08 -3.00 -3.54
N GLU A 30 5.14 -2.44 -4.76
CA GLU A 30 6.39 -2.16 -5.47
C GLU A 30 7.15 -0.98 -4.84
N LYS A 31 6.50 -0.17 -3.99
CA LYS A 31 7.11 0.93 -3.25
C LYS A 31 7.85 0.49 -1.97
N PHE A 32 7.79 -0.80 -1.65
CA PHE A 32 8.52 -1.41 -0.55
C PHE A 32 9.66 -2.27 -1.11
N GLU A 33 10.82 -2.17 -0.46
CA GLU A 33 12.01 -2.95 -0.80
C GLU A 33 12.00 -4.29 -0.08
N SER A 34 12.46 -5.34 -0.77
CA SER A 34 12.60 -6.67 -0.18
C SER A 34 13.83 -6.72 0.73
N GLY A 35 13.69 -7.35 1.90
CA GLY A 35 14.76 -7.44 2.90
C GLY A 35 14.92 -6.20 3.80
N VAL A 36 14.07 -5.18 3.63
CA VAL A 36 14.03 -3.99 4.49
C VAL A 36 12.89 -4.13 5.52
N GLU A 37 13.21 -3.88 6.78
CA GLU A 37 12.22 -3.72 7.85
C GLU A 37 11.84 -2.25 7.98
N TYR A 38 10.53 -1.98 7.97
CA TYR A 38 9.96 -0.66 8.13
C TYR A 38 9.21 -0.58 9.46
N SER A 39 9.35 0.54 10.16
CA SER A 39 8.44 0.88 11.26
C SER A 39 7.04 1.21 10.74
N GLU A 40 6.03 1.15 11.61
CA GLU A 40 4.67 1.61 11.28
C GLU A 40 4.67 3.04 10.71
N LYS A 41 5.51 3.93 11.26
CA LYS A 41 5.61 5.32 10.81
C LYS A 41 6.11 5.41 9.36
N GLU A 42 7.13 4.63 9.01
CA GLU A 42 7.70 4.58 7.66
C GLU A 42 6.70 4.01 6.66
N VAL A 43 6.03 2.92 7.00
CA VAL A 43 4.95 2.37 6.15
C VAL A 43 3.87 3.41 5.92
N ASN A 44 3.41 4.09 6.97
CA ASN A 44 2.40 5.13 6.85
C ASN A 44 2.88 6.29 5.96
N GLN A 45 4.16 6.68 6.06
CA GLN A 45 4.76 7.72 5.20
C GLN A 45 4.82 7.29 3.74
N ILE A 46 5.27 6.06 3.45
CA ILE A 46 5.33 5.52 2.09
C ILE A 46 3.93 5.51 1.48
N ILE A 47 2.94 4.96 2.19
CA ILE A 47 1.56 4.91 1.70
C ILE A 47 1.02 6.32 1.46
N LYS A 48 1.25 7.26 2.39
CA LYS A 48 0.82 8.67 2.25
C LYS A 48 1.36 9.38 1.02
N ARG A 49 2.55 9.03 0.54
CA ARG A 49 3.15 9.62 -0.67
C ARG A 49 2.53 9.10 -1.97
N HIS A 50 1.84 7.96 -1.91
CA HIS A 50 1.32 7.27 -3.10
C HIS A 50 -0.21 7.23 -3.15
N HIS A 51 -0.92 8.07 -2.38
CA HIS A 51 -2.37 8.16 -2.47
C HIS A 51 -2.90 9.55 -2.09
N SER A 52 -4.02 9.96 -2.69
CA SER A 52 -4.62 11.29 -2.47
C SER A 52 -5.95 11.28 -1.70
N PHE A 53 -6.52 10.11 -1.41
CA PHE A 53 -7.80 9.97 -0.70
C PHE A 53 -7.68 9.84 0.83
N ASN A 54 -6.48 10.09 1.38
CA ASN A 54 -6.15 10.16 2.81
C ASN A 54 -6.60 8.96 3.67
N ASP A 55 -6.73 7.76 3.09
CA ASP A 55 -7.05 6.52 3.81
C ASP A 55 -5.90 5.50 3.65
N PHE A 56 -4.76 5.85 4.24
CA PHE A 56 -3.58 4.97 4.29
C PHE A 56 -3.81 3.70 5.11
N ALA A 57 -4.74 3.74 6.07
CA ALA A 57 -5.05 2.59 6.92
C ALA A 57 -5.71 1.46 6.13
N LEU A 58 -6.62 1.80 5.21
CA LEU A 58 -7.21 0.86 4.26
C LEU A 58 -6.14 0.18 3.40
N LEU A 59 -5.25 0.96 2.79
CA LEU A 59 -4.19 0.44 1.94
C LEU A 59 -3.23 -0.48 2.70
N ARG A 60 -2.84 -0.10 3.92
CA ARG A 60 -2.00 -0.92 4.79
C ARG A 60 -2.66 -2.27 5.10
N ARG A 61 -3.95 -2.25 5.45
CA ARG A 61 -4.71 -3.48 5.73
C ARG A 61 -4.78 -4.40 4.51
N GLU A 62 -4.98 -3.83 3.33
CA GLU A 62 -5.07 -4.60 2.09
C GLU A 62 -3.71 -5.19 1.67
N LEU A 63 -2.61 -4.46 1.85
CA LEU A 63 -1.25 -4.97 1.65
C LEU A 63 -0.97 -6.22 2.52
N ILE A 64 -1.41 -6.19 3.78
CA ILE A 64 -1.28 -7.34 4.71
C ILE A 64 -2.22 -8.47 4.32
N SER A 65 -3.50 -8.16 4.07
CA SER A 65 -4.54 -9.13 3.69
C SER A 65 -4.16 -9.93 2.44
N LYS A 66 -3.52 -9.25 1.47
CA LYS A 66 -3.04 -9.84 0.22
C LYS A 66 -1.62 -10.45 0.32
N LYS A 67 -1.01 -10.45 1.51
CA LYS A 67 0.33 -11.00 1.79
C LYS A 67 1.47 -10.34 0.99
N TYR A 68 1.33 -9.06 0.65
CA TYR A 68 2.42 -8.26 0.09
C TYR A 68 3.32 -7.69 1.18
N LEU A 69 2.74 -7.36 2.33
CA LEU A 69 3.48 -6.99 3.54
C LEU A 69 3.12 -7.94 4.67
N PHE A 70 4.11 -8.27 5.47
CA PHE A 70 3.95 -8.86 6.78
C PHE A 70 4.23 -7.84 7.86
N ARG A 71 3.80 -8.15 9.08
CA ARG A 71 4.05 -7.33 10.25
C ARG A 71 4.25 -8.22 11.48
N THR A 72 4.91 -7.68 12.49
CA THR A 72 4.91 -8.27 13.83
C THR A 72 3.56 -8.07 14.52
N ASP A 73 3.26 -8.92 15.51
CA ASP A 73 2.01 -8.86 16.28
C ASP A 73 1.87 -7.56 17.08
N ASP A 74 2.99 -7.01 17.56
CA ASP A 74 3.07 -5.72 18.24
C ASP A 74 3.02 -4.52 17.27
N CYS A 75 2.89 -4.76 15.95
CA CYS A 75 2.87 -3.76 14.89
C CYS A 75 4.12 -2.85 14.85
N SER A 76 5.22 -3.24 15.49
CA SER A 76 6.46 -2.44 15.50
C SER A 76 7.20 -2.48 14.17
N LYS A 77 7.13 -3.61 13.45
CA LYS A 77 7.87 -3.85 12.21
C LYS A 77 6.97 -4.39 11.11
N TYR A 78 7.33 -4.02 9.88
CA TYR A 78 6.70 -4.43 8.63
C TYR A 78 7.78 -4.79 7.61
N TRP A 79 7.54 -5.79 6.77
CA TRP A 79 8.47 -6.16 5.71
C TRP A 79 7.72 -6.74 4.51
N LYS A 80 8.34 -6.64 3.33
CA LYS A 80 7.81 -7.21 2.09
C LYS A 80 8.06 -8.72 2.03
N ASN A 81 7.08 -9.46 1.50
CA ASN A 81 7.22 -10.89 1.17
C ASN A 81 8.24 -11.12 0.06
#